data_AF-E9H4B3-F1
#
_entry.id   AF-E9H4B3-F1
#
_cell.length_a   1.000
_cell.length_b   1.000
_cell.length_c   1.000
_cell.angle_alpha   90.00
_cell.angle_beta   90.00
_cell.angle_gamma   90.00
#
_symmetry.space_group_name_H-M   'P 1'
#
loop_
_entity.id
_entity.type
_entity.pdbx_description
1 polymer ?
#
loop_
_entity_poly.entity_id
_entity_poly.type
_entity_poly.pdbx_seq_one_letter_code
_entity_poly.pdbx_strand_id
1 'polypeptide(L)'
;MDRYEVLADYNRWTDVDKRTNFGIYLEGPARQWFQCLTPPNDWGDTAAVAATQQQAATPAISGMRSIFIREFLQDSYAGYQESRLRKRKQGINEPAAEYYYEIINLCRLVKRPNYTTCMKA
;
A
#
# COMPACT_ATOMS: atom_id res chain seq x y z
N MET A 1 2.89 2.86 -4.38
CA MET A 1 3.08 1.45 -4.04
C MET A 1 2.58 0.53 -5.14
N ASP A 2 1.29 0.47 -5.47
CA ASP A 2 0.74 -0.47 -6.48
C ASP A 2 1.57 -0.56 -7.79
N ARG A 3 1.95 0.58 -8.39
CA ARG A 3 2.76 0.61 -9.62
C ARG A 3 4.15 -0.03 -9.45
N TYR A 4 4.78 0.16 -8.30
CA TYR A 4 6.08 -0.43 -7.99
C TYR A 4 5.96 -1.94 -7.87
N GLU A 5 4.93 -2.43 -7.19
CA GLU A 5 4.71 -3.87 -7.00
C GLU A 5 4.43 -4.59 -8.32
N VAL A 6 3.60 -3.99 -9.20
CA VAL A 6 3.38 -4.53 -10.55
C VAL A 6 4.67 -4.61 -11.36
N LEU A 7 5.52 -3.58 -11.30
CA LEU A 7 6.81 -3.58 -11.98
C LEU A 7 7.73 -4.66 -11.43
N ALA A 8 7.79 -4.79 -10.11
CA ALA A 8 8.63 -5.79 -9.45
C ALA A 8 8.18 -7.21 -9.78
N ASP A 9 6.87 -7.46 -9.81
CA ASP A 9 6.32 -8.76 -10.17
C ASP A 9 6.56 -9.10 -11.64
N TYR A 10 6.39 -8.12 -12.54
CA TYR A 10 6.74 -8.28 -13.96
C TYR A 10 8.22 -8.65 -14.16
N ASN A 11 9.11 -8.00 -13.40
CA ASN A 11 10.55 -8.28 -13.43
C ASN A 11 10.96 -9.51 -12.59
N ARG A 12 10.00 -10.18 -11.93
CA ARG A 12 10.24 -11.33 -11.04
C ARG A 12 11.28 -11.06 -9.95
N TRP A 13 11.28 -9.86 -9.42
CA TRP A 13 12.19 -9.45 -8.36
C TRP A 13 11.92 -10.23 -7.06
N THR A 14 13.00 -10.70 -6.45
CA THR A 14 12.97 -11.27 -5.09
C THR A 14 12.76 -10.15 -4.06
N ASP A 15 12.49 -10.50 -2.80
CA ASP A 15 12.36 -9.51 -1.73
C ASP A 15 13.61 -8.64 -1.57
N VAL A 16 14.79 -9.23 -1.77
CA VAL A 16 16.07 -8.49 -1.75
C VAL A 16 16.17 -7.52 -2.91
N ASP A 17 15.75 -7.92 -4.11
CA ASP A 17 15.72 -7.05 -5.29
C ASP A 17 14.70 -5.91 -5.10
N LYS A 18 13.51 -6.23 -4.57
CA LYS A 18 12.48 -5.26 -4.23
C LYS A 18 12.99 -4.24 -3.22
N ARG A 19 13.73 -4.65 -2.18
CA ARG A 19 14.31 -3.71 -1.22
C ARG A 19 15.38 -2.82 -1.85
N THR A 20 16.29 -3.43 -2.62
CA THR A 20 17.44 -2.73 -3.23
C THR A 20 17.00 -1.65 -4.22
N ASN A 21 15.99 -1.95 -5.03
CA ASN A 21 15.51 -1.03 -6.06
C ASN A 21 14.54 0.03 -5.53
N PHE A 22 13.91 -0.19 -4.37
CA PHE A 22 12.80 0.65 -3.90
C PHE A 22 13.16 2.13 -3.80
N GLY A 23 14.32 2.46 -3.23
CA GLY A 23 14.77 3.84 -3.06
C GLY A 23 14.95 4.63 -4.37
N ILE A 24 15.15 3.94 -5.50
CA ILE A 24 15.29 4.56 -6.83
C ILE A 24 13.95 5.14 -7.29
N TYR A 25 12.83 4.55 -6.87
CA TYR A 25 11.47 4.95 -7.24
C TYR A 25 10.83 5.93 -6.25
N LEU A 26 11.60 6.41 -5.27
CA LEU A 26 11.17 7.42 -4.31
C LEU A 26 11.75 8.78 -4.67
N GLU A 27 10.99 9.83 -4.40
CA GLU A 27 11.40 11.22 -4.60
C GLU A 27 11.06 12.06 -3.37
N GLY A 28 11.71 13.23 -3.25
CA GLY A 28 11.44 14.22 -2.21
C GLY A 28 11.54 13.65 -0.78
N PRO A 29 10.59 13.99 0.12
CA PRO A 29 10.60 13.53 1.51
C PRO A 29 10.62 12.01 1.69
N ALA A 30 9.98 11.25 0.78
CA ALA A 30 9.97 9.79 0.85
C ALA A 30 11.36 9.19 0.61
N ARG A 31 12.14 9.78 -0.31
CA ARG A 31 13.52 9.37 -0.56
C ARG A 31 14.43 9.69 0.61
N GLN A 32 14.29 10.88 1.20
CA GLN A 32 15.07 11.30 2.37
C GLN A 32 14.77 10.40 3.57
N TRP A 33 13.50 10.11 3.84
CA TRP A 33 13.09 9.15 4.86
C TRP A 33 13.73 7.78 4.65
N PHE A 34 13.71 7.25 3.42
CA PHE A 34 14.28 5.93 3.13
C PHE A 34 15.79 5.89 3.33
N GLN A 35 16.51 6.98 3.07
CA GLN A 35 17.95 7.09 3.31
C GLN A 35 18.33 7.09 4.80
N CYS A 36 17.42 7.55 5.67
CA CYS A 36 17.62 7.56 7.12
C CYS A 36 17.16 6.26 7.80
N LEU A 37 16.41 5.42 7.10
CA LEU A 37 15.88 4.18 7.62
C LEU A 37 16.94 3.08 7.61
N THR A 38 16.96 2.23 8.63
CA THR A 38 17.57 0.89 8.53
C THR A 38 16.48 -0.06 8.04
N PRO A 39 16.39 -0.34 6.73
CA PRO A 39 15.28 -1.13 6.18
C PRO A 39 15.36 -2.59 6.66
N PRO A 40 14.22 -3.24 6.92
CA PRO A 40 14.18 -4.69 7.15
C PRO A 40 14.68 -5.44 5.91
N ASN A 41 15.14 -6.68 6.12
CA ASN A 41 15.62 -7.53 5.04
C ASN A 41 14.51 -7.93 4.07
N ASP A 42 13.31 -8.20 4.61
CA ASP A 42 12.18 -8.71 3.86
C ASP A 42 11.32 -7.58 3.28
N TRP A 43 10.73 -7.83 2.10
CA TRP A 43 9.78 -6.91 1.49
C TRP A 43 8.42 -7.02 2.18
N GLY A 44 7.96 -8.27 2.35
CA GLY A 44 6.73 -8.62 3.07
C GLY A 44 6.94 -8.79 4.57
N ASP A 45 5.83 -8.88 5.32
CA ASP A 45 5.87 -9.15 6.75
C ASP A 45 6.30 -10.60 7.03
N THR A 46 7.21 -10.77 7.99
CA THR A 46 7.65 -12.09 8.46
C THR A 46 6.85 -12.47 9.70
N ALA A 47 6.15 -13.61 9.64
CA ALA A 47 5.28 -14.08 10.71
C ALA A 47 6.08 -14.49 11.96
N ALA A 48 5.45 -14.36 13.12
CA ALA A 48 6.03 -14.88 14.35
C ALA A 48 6.12 -16.41 14.31
N VAL A 49 7.23 -16.95 14.81
CA VAL A 49 7.44 -18.40 14.95
C VAL A 49 7.41 -18.74 16.44
N ALA A 50 6.51 -19.64 16.82
CA ALA A 50 6.40 -20.11 18.20
C ALA A 50 7.67 -20.85 18.63
N ALA A 51 7.97 -20.83 19.93
CA ALA A 51 9.09 -21.59 20.48
C ALA A 51 8.88 -23.09 20.27
N THR A 52 9.96 -23.79 19.93
CA THR A 52 10.02 -25.25 19.96
C THR A 52 10.88 -25.68 21.14
N GLN A 53 11.02 -26.99 21.38
CA GLN A 53 11.93 -27.51 22.40
C GLN A 53 13.40 -27.15 22.12
N GLN A 54 13.74 -26.75 20.89
CA GLN A 54 15.12 -26.55 20.41
C GLN A 54 15.42 -25.10 20.00
N GLN A 55 14.40 -24.26 19.75
CA GLN A 55 14.58 -22.84 19.46
C GLN A 55 13.58 -21.96 20.22
N ALA A 56 14.08 -20.80 20.67
CA ALA A 56 13.25 -19.74 21.23
C ALA A 56 12.28 -19.16 20.16
N ALA A 57 11.18 -18.59 20.63
CA ALA A 57 10.22 -17.92 19.76
C ALA A 57 10.85 -16.73 19.03
N THR A 58 10.49 -16.55 17.76
CA THR A 58 10.89 -15.39 16.96
C THR A 58 9.69 -14.46 16.81
N PRO A 59 9.81 -13.15 17.13
CA PRO A 59 8.71 -12.21 16.97
C PRO A 59 8.40 -11.95 15.49
N ALA A 60 7.18 -11.49 15.21
CA ALA A 60 6.83 -11.01 13.88
C ALA A 60 7.63 -9.74 13.56
N ILE A 61 8.07 -9.60 12.32
CA ILE A 61 8.85 -8.46 11.85
C ILE A 61 8.09 -7.84 10.68
N SER A 62 7.82 -6.53 10.76
CA SER A 62 7.21 -5.82 9.65
C SER A 62 8.19 -5.69 8.49
N GLY A 63 7.73 -6.04 7.29
CA GLY A 63 8.47 -5.86 6.05
C GLY A 63 8.50 -4.42 5.59
N MET A 64 9.37 -4.14 4.62
CA MET A 64 9.56 -2.80 4.06
C MET A 64 8.25 -2.21 3.53
N ARG A 65 7.40 -3.04 2.90
CA ARG A 65 6.09 -2.63 2.38
C ARG A 65 5.18 -2.06 3.47
N SER A 66 5.01 -2.80 4.56
CA SER A 66 4.12 -2.42 5.67
C SER A 66 4.65 -1.20 6.42
N ILE A 67 5.96 -1.09 6.60
CA ILE A 67 6.59 0.10 7.20
C ILE A 67 6.33 1.33 6.33
N PHE A 68 6.54 1.24 5.02
CA PHE A 68 6.30 2.37 4.11
C PHE A 68 4.83 2.80 4.10
N ILE A 69 3.91 1.83 4.02
CA ILE A 69 2.47 2.13 4.06
C ILE A 69 2.12 2.79 5.39
N ARG A 70 2.59 2.29 6.53
CA ARG A 70 2.28 2.90 7.82
C ARG A 70 2.80 4.34 7.94
N GLU A 71 3.98 4.61 7.40
CA GLU A 71 4.58 5.94 7.48
C GLU A 71 3.89 6.97 6.56
N PHE A 72 3.57 6.58 5.32
CA PHE A 72 3.10 7.50 4.29
C PHE A 72 1.59 7.43 4.01
N LEU A 73 0.94 6.32 4.34
CA LEU A 73 -0.50 6.20 4.30
C LEU A 73 -1.03 6.53 5.71
N GLN A 74 -1.51 7.75 5.90
CA GLN A 74 -2.17 8.15 7.14
C GLN A 74 -3.32 7.19 7.45
N ASP A 75 -3.58 6.90 8.74
CA ASP A 75 -4.73 6.07 9.14
C ASP A 75 -6.07 6.62 8.64
N SER A 76 -6.13 7.94 8.48
CA SER A 76 -7.26 8.68 7.90
C SER A 76 -7.38 8.53 6.38
N TYR A 77 -6.39 7.96 5.67
CA TYR A 77 -6.38 7.86 4.21
C TYR A 77 -7.62 7.11 3.70
N ALA A 78 -8.03 6.03 4.37
CA ALA A 78 -9.25 5.32 4.01
C ALA A 78 -10.50 6.21 4.22
N GLY A 79 -10.60 6.91 5.35
CA GLY A 79 -11.71 7.84 5.61
C GLY A 79 -11.71 9.05 4.67
N TYR A 80 -10.53 9.50 4.25
CA TYR A 80 -10.34 10.55 3.26
C TYR A 80 -10.82 10.11 1.88
N GLN A 81 -10.41 8.91 1.41
CA GLN A 81 -10.91 8.36 0.15
C GLN A 81 -12.42 8.11 0.20
N GLU A 82 -12.95 7.65 1.33
CA GLU A 82 -14.39 7.50 1.52
C GLU A 82 -15.12 8.85 1.46
N SER A 83 -14.58 9.88 2.12
CA SER A 83 -15.13 11.24 2.06
C SER A 83 -15.11 11.80 0.64
N ARG A 84 -14.01 11.58 -0.10
CA ARG A 84 -13.89 11.95 -1.52
C ARG A 84 -14.95 11.24 -2.36
N LEU A 85 -15.09 9.92 -2.23
CA LEU A 85 -16.09 9.14 -2.94
C LEU A 85 -17.50 9.66 -2.67
N ARG A 86 -17.87 9.86 -1.40
CA ARG A 86 -19.20 10.36 -1.01
C ARG A 86 -19.50 11.76 -1.54
N LYS A 87 -18.49 12.61 -1.66
CA LYS A 87 -18.62 13.98 -2.17
C LYS A 87 -18.52 14.07 -3.69
N ARG A 88 -18.06 13.01 -4.36
CA ARG A 88 -17.77 13.06 -5.80
C ARG A 88 -19.07 13.06 -6.61
N LYS A 89 -19.24 14.09 -7.43
CA LYS A 89 -20.32 14.23 -8.42
C LYS A 89 -19.69 14.58 -9.75
N GLN A 90 -20.23 14.05 -10.85
CA GLN A 90 -19.73 14.37 -12.19
C GLN A 90 -19.85 15.87 -12.46
N GLY A 91 -18.77 16.49 -12.95
CA GLY A 91 -18.79 17.88 -13.36
C GLY A 91 -19.60 18.08 -14.65
N ILE A 92 -20.15 19.28 -14.86
CA ILE A 92 -21.02 19.58 -16.01
C ILE A 92 -20.32 19.40 -17.37
N ASN A 93 -19.00 19.58 -17.42
CA ASN A 93 -18.17 19.41 -18.62
C ASN A 93 -17.21 18.22 -18.52
N GLU A 94 -17.37 17.37 -17.50
CA GLU A 94 -16.48 16.25 -17.29
C GLU A 94 -16.88 15.06 -18.18
N PRO A 95 -15.94 14.48 -18.96
CA PRO A 95 -16.23 13.29 -19.74
C PRO A 95 -16.73 12.15 -18.86
N ALA A 96 -17.84 11.52 -19.26
CA ALA A 96 -18.46 10.45 -18.48
C ALA A 96 -17.53 9.25 -18.21
N ALA A 97 -16.63 8.95 -19.16
CA ALA A 97 -15.64 7.89 -18.99
C ALA A 97 -14.63 8.19 -17.89
N GLU A 98 -14.11 9.41 -17.81
CA GLU A 98 -13.16 9.83 -16.77
C GLU A 98 -13.81 9.75 -15.38
N TYR A 99 -15.02 10.30 -15.26
CA TYR A 99 -15.82 10.20 -14.05
C TYR A 99 -16.04 8.75 -13.62
N TYR A 100 -16.48 7.90 -14.56
CA TYR A 100 -16.78 6.50 -14.30
C TYR A 100 -15.57 5.73 -13.78
N TYR A 101 -14.42 5.85 -14.45
CA TYR A 101 -13.21 5.14 -14.03
C TYR A 101 -12.61 5.70 -12.74
N GLU A 102 -12.74 7.02 -12.47
CA GLU A 102 -12.36 7.58 -11.18
C GLU A 102 -13.22 7.00 -10.05
N ILE A 103 -14.55 6.93 -10.21
CA ILE A 103 -15.46 6.33 -9.23
C ILE A 103 -15.12 4.87 -8.98
N ILE A 104 -14.86 4.07 -10.03
CA ILE A 104 -14.43 2.67 -9.86
C ILE A 104 -13.13 2.57 -9.06
N ASN A 105 -12.14 3.42 -9.37
CA ASN A 105 -10.87 3.40 -8.65
C ASN A 105 -11.05 3.83 -7.19
N LEU A 106 -11.87 4.84 -6.90
CA LEU A 106 -12.20 5.25 -5.53
C LEU A 106 -12.91 4.12 -4.76
N CYS A 107 -13.86 3.41 -5.38
CA CYS A 107 -14.50 2.23 -4.80
C CYS A 107 -13.49 1.12 -4.49
N ARG A 108 -12.51 0.88 -5.37
CA ARG A 108 -11.41 -0.07 -5.12
C ARG A 108 -10.59 0.31 -3.88
N LEU A 109 -10.28 1.60 -3.73
CA LEU A 109 -9.46 2.11 -2.61
C LEU A 109 -10.21 2.10 -1.26
N VAL A 110 -11.54 2.23 -1.28
CA VAL A 110 -12.38 2.20 -0.07
C VAL A 110 -12.74 0.76 0.37
N LYS A 111 -12.75 -0.22 -0.55
CA LYS A 111 -12.99 -1.64 -0.22
C LYS A 111 -11.85 -2.23 0.64
N ARG A 112 -11.95 -2.05 1.96
CA ARG A 112 -11.35 -2.94 2.97
C ARG A 112 -12.19 -4.23 3.11
N PRO A 113 -11.65 -5.33 3.68
CA PRO A 113 -12.32 -6.64 3.73
C PRO A 113 -13.67 -6.70 4.47
N ASN A 114 -14.08 -5.64 5.18
CA ASN A 114 -15.20 -5.70 6.12
C ASN A 114 -16.37 -4.74 5.85
N TYR A 115 -16.47 -4.10 4.67
CA TYR A 115 -17.63 -3.24 4.37
C TYR A 115 -18.20 -3.47 2.97
N THR A 116 -19.25 -4.30 2.93
CA THR A 116 -20.01 -4.67 1.73
C THR A 116 -21.14 -3.68 1.44
N THR A 117 -20.84 -2.42 1.09
CA THR A 117 -21.92 -1.44 0.79
C THR A 117 -21.58 -0.35 -0.23
N CYS A 118 -20.94 -0.69 -1.35
CA CYS A 118 -20.66 0.33 -2.40
C CYS A 118 -21.51 0.21 -3.68
N MET A 119 -22.53 -0.66 -3.70
CA MET A 119 -23.47 -0.77 -4.84
C MET A 119 -24.92 -0.92 -4.37
N LYS A 120 -25.38 -0.05 -3.48
CA LYS A 120 -26.82 0.21 -3.39
C LYS A 120 -27.04 1.65 -3.84
N ALA A 121 -27.55 1.74 -5.07
CA ALA A 121 -28.04 2.95 -5.70
C ALA A 121 -29.16 3.59 -4.86
#